data_AF-A0A7S3ZCZ3-F1
#
_entry.id   AF-A0A7S3ZCZ3-F1
#
_cell.length_a   1.000
_cell.length_b   1.000
_cell.length_c   1.000
_cell.angle_alpha   90.00
_cell.angle_beta   90.00
_cell.angle_gamma   90.00
#
_symmetry.space_group_name_H-M   'P 1'
#
loop_
_entity.id
_entity.type
_entity.pdbx_description
1 polymer ?
#
loop_
_entity_poly.entity_id
_entity_poly.type
_entity_poly.pdbx_seq_one_letter_code
_entity_poly.pdbx_strand_id
1 'polypeptide(L)'
;REVSIERVVSQPVFRNLMSEDSRQELWCVREGCASDTAVPRVTASSAAKFISEGKPVVVVDGIGEWYAEKEWTLSALEKKLRGQVMKNVFRSSDSRFLYFKSSKDATAAPGKPSLRREAMKFEEFLSHSRKSTGSASTDTSESARGNQKDKKTNKRPDHVYLYGEPLPSPLREELEKSNLVKFMKFSGCGAKRDREKRHNDGKESENALSSTSTLLWVAGEESKPSVSPLHYDMSHGLILQLHGEKKILLFDPGHSDAFYPHDINGPYDRQSQIDNVRSPGKDFPLSKRIGGKQCVLKKGEVLFLPFGHWHQVESPPASVAVTVRWNPFADTIRSSTTMRCVALGLANGSPALPPSVACVLYEQMLKTLPSEVTGILMQRFVNEKSRAHRSETS
;
A
#
# COMPACT_ATOMS: atom_id res chain seq x y z
N ARG A 1 10.77 41.63 4.50
CA ARG A 1 11.29 41.57 3.10
C ARG A 1 11.07 40.15 2.61
N GLU A 2 9.90 39.94 2.01
CA GLU A 2 9.44 38.66 1.47
C GLU A 2 10.35 38.20 0.34
N VAL A 3 10.87 36.98 0.45
CA VAL A 3 11.40 36.26 -0.70
C VAL A 3 10.25 35.37 -1.17
N SER A 4 9.54 35.78 -2.21
CA SER A 4 8.47 34.99 -2.78
C SER A 4 9.00 33.64 -3.25
N ILE A 5 8.27 32.57 -2.95
CA ILE A 5 8.58 31.18 -3.30
C ILE A 5 8.77 31.02 -4.81
N GLU A 6 8.13 31.87 -5.63
CA GLU A 6 8.35 31.96 -7.08
C GLU A 6 9.82 32.13 -7.42
N ARG A 7 10.62 32.84 -6.61
CA ARG A 7 12.05 33.12 -6.87
C ARG A 7 12.99 31.95 -6.55
N VAL A 8 12.57 31.01 -5.69
CA VAL A 8 13.35 29.81 -5.35
C VAL A 8 13.04 28.67 -6.33
N VAL A 9 11.76 28.54 -6.72
CA VAL A 9 11.31 27.50 -7.66
C VAL A 9 11.63 27.87 -9.12
N SER A 10 11.82 29.15 -9.45
CA SER A 10 12.23 29.62 -10.79
C SER A 10 13.74 29.58 -11.05
N GLN A 11 14.57 29.14 -10.09
CA GLN A 11 16.00 29.04 -10.35
C GLN A 11 16.29 27.92 -11.38
N PRO A 12 17.22 28.14 -12.33
CA PRO A 12 17.52 27.18 -13.40
C PRO A 12 17.88 25.77 -12.91
N VAL A 13 18.31 25.65 -11.66
CA VAL A 13 18.68 24.38 -11.00
C VAL A 13 17.47 23.45 -10.78
N PHE A 14 16.26 23.98 -10.64
CA PHE A 14 15.06 23.17 -10.34
C PHE A 14 14.25 22.74 -11.57
N ARG A 15 14.51 23.33 -12.74
CA ARG A 15 13.80 22.99 -14.00
C ARG A 15 14.38 21.75 -14.71
N ASN A 16 15.61 21.36 -14.38
CA ASN A 16 16.36 20.31 -15.10
C ASN A 16 16.35 18.93 -14.40
N LEU A 17 15.48 18.70 -13.41
CA LEU A 17 15.36 17.41 -12.70
C LEU A 17 14.18 16.54 -13.16
N MET A 18 13.41 16.99 -14.15
CA MET A 18 12.34 16.22 -14.77
C MET A 18 12.57 16.28 -16.28
N SER A 19 13.15 15.23 -16.86
CA SER A 19 13.45 15.21 -18.30
C SER A 19 12.16 15.31 -19.11
N GLU A 20 12.10 16.30 -20.02
CA GLU A 20 10.97 16.51 -20.94
C GLU A 20 10.79 15.38 -21.97
N ASP A 21 11.76 14.45 -22.08
CA ASP A 21 11.80 13.39 -23.10
C ASP A 21 10.89 12.17 -22.85
N SER A 22 10.25 12.04 -21.69
CA SER A 22 9.45 10.83 -21.37
C SER A 22 7.99 10.89 -21.86
N ARG A 23 7.63 11.83 -22.74
CA ARG A 23 6.23 12.23 -23.02
C ARG A 23 5.62 11.70 -24.32
N GLN A 24 6.16 10.67 -24.94
CA GLN A 24 5.49 10.02 -26.07
C GLN A 24 5.63 8.50 -26.01
N GLU A 25 4.60 7.84 -25.51
CA GLU A 25 3.92 6.75 -26.23
C GLU A 25 2.53 6.53 -25.62
N LEU A 26 1.52 6.58 -26.48
CA LEU A 26 0.12 6.41 -26.12
C LEU A 26 -0.14 4.94 -25.82
N TRP A 27 -0.60 4.61 -24.60
CA TRP A 27 -1.28 3.32 -24.40
C TRP A 27 -2.54 3.43 -23.53
N CYS A 28 -3.67 3.02 -24.10
CA CYS A 28 -4.89 2.66 -23.39
C CYS A 28 -4.68 1.29 -22.73
N VAL A 29 -5.10 1.10 -21.48
CA VAL A 29 -5.29 -0.23 -20.89
C VAL A 29 -6.45 -0.95 -21.62
N ARG A 30 -6.24 -1.37 -22.87
CA ARG A 30 -7.06 -2.36 -23.56
C ARG A 30 -6.46 -3.72 -23.23
N GLU A 31 -7.30 -4.64 -22.76
CA GLU A 31 -6.94 -6.04 -22.63
C GLU A 31 -6.37 -6.52 -23.98
N GLY A 32 -5.09 -6.93 -24.03
CA GLY A 32 -4.50 -7.54 -25.23
C GLY A 32 -3.11 -7.07 -25.68
N CYS A 33 -2.47 -6.05 -25.10
CA CYS A 33 -1.06 -5.74 -25.45
C CYS A 33 -0.09 -6.41 -24.48
N ALA A 34 0.50 -7.53 -24.90
CA ALA A 34 0.93 -8.58 -23.98
C ALA A 34 2.41 -8.61 -23.55
N SER A 35 3.35 -7.86 -24.16
CA SER A 35 4.78 -7.96 -23.80
C SER A 35 5.29 -6.82 -22.90
N ASP A 36 5.07 -5.56 -23.26
CA ASP A 36 5.65 -4.41 -22.52
C ASP A 36 4.86 -3.98 -21.27
N THR A 37 3.63 -4.50 -21.12
CA THR A 37 2.77 -4.23 -19.96
C THR A 37 2.94 -5.26 -18.85
N ALA A 38 3.74 -6.31 -19.04
CA ALA A 38 3.94 -7.33 -18.01
C ALA A 38 5.03 -6.90 -17.00
N VAL A 39 4.82 -7.18 -15.72
CA VAL A 39 5.93 -7.13 -14.75
C VAL A 39 6.92 -8.26 -15.08
N PRO A 40 8.23 -7.99 -15.19
CA PRO A 40 9.24 -9.03 -15.43
C PRO A 40 9.15 -10.14 -14.40
N ARG A 41 9.36 -11.38 -14.86
CA ARG A 41 9.29 -12.59 -14.03
C ARG A 41 10.64 -13.29 -14.07
N VAL A 42 11.26 -13.49 -12.91
CA VAL A 42 12.64 -13.99 -12.79
C VAL A 42 12.78 -14.96 -11.62
N THR A 43 13.91 -15.66 -11.56
CA THR A 43 14.29 -16.47 -10.40
C THR A 43 14.90 -15.61 -9.29
N ALA A 44 14.95 -16.15 -8.07
CA ALA A 44 15.53 -15.50 -6.90
C ALA A 44 17.00 -15.10 -7.13
N SER A 45 17.75 -15.91 -7.86
CA SER A 45 19.14 -15.61 -8.24
C SER A 45 19.29 -14.37 -9.13
N SER A 46 18.25 -14.02 -9.89
CA SER A 46 18.24 -12.88 -10.81
C SER A 46 17.52 -11.65 -10.24
N ALA A 47 16.78 -11.81 -9.13
CA ALA A 47 15.94 -10.77 -8.55
C ALA A 47 16.74 -9.58 -7.98
N ALA A 48 17.96 -9.83 -7.47
CA ALA A 48 18.78 -8.83 -6.80
C ALA A 48 19.03 -7.58 -7.66
N LYS A 49 19.24 -7.75 -8.98
CA LYS A 49 19.44 -6.64 -9.93
C LYS A 49 18.22 -5.72 -10.01
N PHE A 50 17.02 -6.29 -10.09
CA PHE A 50 15.79 -5.50 -10.16
C PHE A 50 15.53 -4.76 -8.86
N ILE A 51 15.78 -5.42 -7.72
CA ILE A 51 15.58 -4.87 -6.39
C ILE A 51 16.54 -3.70 -6.14
N SER A 52 17.82 -3.84 -6.49
CA SER A 52 18.81 -2.76 -6.33
C SER A 52 18.55 -1.58 -7.26
N GLU A 53 18.01 -1.82 -8.46
CA GLU A 53 17.59 -0.78 -9.41
C GLU A 53 16.22 -0.16 -9.06
N GLY A 54 15.54 -0.63 -8.01
CA GLY A 54 14.22 -0.12 -7.62
C GLY A 54 13.12 -0.43 -8.65
N LYS A 55 13.25 -1.52 -9.41
CA LYS A 55 12.32 -1.91 -10.48
C LYS A 55 11.38 -3.03 -10.02
N PRO A 56 10.06 -2.96 -10.31
CA PRO A 56 9.15 -4.04 -9.97
C PRO A 56 9.52 -5.35 -10.65
N VAL A 57 9.46 -6.45 -9.92
CA VAL A 57 9.77 -7.78 -10.43
C VAL A 57 9.00 -8.85 -9.67
N VAL A 58 8.52 -9.87 -10.40
CA VAL A 58 7.97 -11.09 -9.79
C VAL A 58 9.06 -12.15 -9.73
N VAL A 59 9.30 -12.66 -8.53
CA VAL A 59 10.20 -13.76 -8.24
C VAL A 59 9.39 -15.06 -8.18
N VAL A 60 9.63 -15.95 -9.14
CA VAL A 60 8.78 -17.14 -9.36
C VAL A 60 9.07 -18.31 -8.40
N ASP A 61 10.23 -18.28 -7.75
CA ASP A 61 10.75 -19.29 -6.83
C ASP A 61 11.18 -18.66 -5.48
N GLY A 62 10.64 -17.47 -5.16
CA GLY A 62 11.08 -16.66 -4.02
C GLY A 62 10.82 -17.30 -2.65
N ILE A 63 9.73 -18.06 -2.52
CA ILE A 63 9.45 -18.88 -1.33
C ILE A 63 9.73 -20.38 -1.53
N GLY A 64 9.84 -20.85 -2.78
CA GLY A 64 10.13 -22.24 -3.14
C GLY A 64 9.00 -23.19 -2.70
N GLU A 65 9.26 -24.49 -2.59
CA GLU A 65 8.27 -25.45 -2.06
C GLU A 65 8.12 -25.35 -0.53
N TRP A 66 7.60 -24.23 -0.04
CA TRP A 66 7.42 -24.00 1.39
C TRP A 66 6.10 -24.58 1.89
N TYR A 67 6.09 -25.27 3.03
CA TYR A 67 4.89 -25.97 3.54
C TYR A 67 3.68 -25.05 3.74
N ALA A 68 3.90 -23.77 4.07
CA ALA A 68 2.81 -22.81 4.24
C ALA A 68 1.99 -22.59 2.97
N GLU A 69 2.57 -22.83 1.79
CA GLU A 69 1.80 -22.85 0.55
C GLU A 69 0.68 -23.90 0.61
N LYS A 70 0.94 -25.06 1.22
CA LYS A 70 -0.04 -26.14 1.39
C LYS A 70 -0.96 -25.88 2.60
N GLU A 71 -0.41 -25.32 3.67
CA GLU A 71 -1.04 -25.27 4.99
C GLU A 71 -1.67 -23.91 5.35
N TRP A 72 -1.52 -22.85 4.54
CA TRP A 72 -2.16 -21.54 4.80
C TRP A 72 -3.43 -21.36 3.95
N THR A 73 -4.20 -22.43 3.81
CA THR A 73 -5.59 -22.35 3.31
C THR A 73 -6.47 -21.67 4.35
N LEU A 74 -7.64 -21.15 3.95
CA LEU A 74 -8.56 -20.52 4.89
C LEU A 74 -8.99 -21.48 6.01
N SER A 75 -9.29 -22.74 5.68
CA SER A 75 -9.68 -23.75 6.68
C SER A 75 -8.57 -24.11 7.66
N ALA A 76 -7.31 -24.12 7.21
CA ALA A 76 -6.17 -24.38 8.09
C ALA A 76 -5.86 -23.17 8.99
N LEU A 77 -5.95 -21.96 8.44
CA LEU A 77 -5.85 -20.72 9.22
C LEU A 77 -6.98 -20.60 10.24
N GLU A 78 -8.20 -21.05 9.92
CA GLU A 78 -9.34 -21.05 10.85
C GLU A 78 -9.03 -21.86 12.12
N LYS A 79 -8.41 -23.03 11.94
CA LYS A 79 -7.98 -23.88 13.06
C LYS A 79 -6.82 -23.24 13.83
N LYS A 80 -5.83 -22.71 13.11
CA LYS A 80 -4.59 -22.19 13.70
C LYS A 80 -4.77 -20.86 14.44
N LEU A 81 -5.63 -19.99 13.92
CA LEU A 81 -5.91 -18.65 14.45
C LEU A 81 -7.21 -18.61 15.24
N ARG A 82 -7.77 -19.76 15.63
CA ARG A 82 -9.02 -19.82 16.38
C ARG A 82 -8.92 -19.00 17.67
N GLY A 83 -9.86 -18.10 17.88
CA GLY A 83 -9.88 -17.19 19.02
C GLY A 83 -8.93 -16.00 18.92
N GLN A 84 -8.04 -15.95 17.92
CA GLN A 84 -7.19 -14.79 17.68
C GLN A 84 -8.05 -13.63 17.20
N VAL A 85 -8.00 -12.52 17.94
CA VAL A 85 -8.68 -11.28 17.57
C VAL A 85 -7.87 -10.57 16.49
N MET A 86 -8.51 -10.32 15.36
CA MET A 86 -8.03 -9.51 14.25
C MET A 86 -8.52 -8.08 14.41
N LYS A 87 -7.63 -7.09 14.33
CA LYS A 87 -7.97 -5.68 14.60
C LYS A 87 -8.28 -4.88 13.33
N ASN A 88 -7.79 -5.34 12.18
CA ASN A 88 -7.88 -4.68 10.89
C ASN A 88 -8.84 -5.41 9.94
N VAL A 89 -10.01 -5.83 10.43
CA VAL A 89 -11.08 -6.32 9.56
C VAL A 89 -11.88 -5.12 9.07
N PHE A 90 -11.96 -4.96 7.75
CA PHE A 90 -12.72 -3.91 7.12
C PHE A 90 -13.97 -4.46 6.46
N ARG A 91 -15.05 -3.67 6.49
CA ARG A 91 -16.34 -3.97 5.87
C ARG A 91 -16.65 -2.93 4.79
N SER A 92 -17.03 -3.39 3.60
CA SER A 92 -17.43 -2.52 2.49
C SER A 92 -18.66 -3.05 1.76
N SER A 93 -19.54 -2.17 1.27
CA SER A 93 -20.74 -2.56 0.51
C SER A 93 -20.46 -2.86 -0.98
N ASP A 94 -19.30 -2.47 -1.49
CA ASP A 94 -18.95 -2.55 -2.92
C ASP A 94 -17.65 -3.35 -3.18
N SER A 95 -17.12 -4.03 -2.16
CA SER A 95 -15.85 -4.77 -2.19
C SER A 95 -14.59 -3.90 -2.42
N ARG A 96 -14.71 -2.57 -2.32
CA ARG A 96 -13.57 -1.65 -2.41
C ARG A 96 -13.20 -1.14 -1.03
N PHE A 97 -11.92 -1.23 -0.70
CA PHE A 97 -11.39 -0.98 0.64
C PHE A 97 -10.46 0.24 0.64
N LEU A 98 -11.05 1.43 0.49
CA LEU A 98 -10.35 2.72 0.54
C LEU A 98 -9.98 3.07 2.00
N TYR A 99 -8.79 2.66 2.44
CA TYR A 99 -8.37 2.79 3.83
C TYR A 99 -8.24 4.26 4.26
N PHE A 100 -8.25 4.51 5.57
CA PHE A 100 -8.09 5.85 6.14
C PHE A 100 -7.11 5.83 7.32
N LYS A 101 -6.43 6.95 7.57
CA LYS A 101 -5.43 7.07 8.65
C LYS A 101 -6.02 6.87 10.06
N SER A 102 -7.23 7.38 10.35
CA SER A 102 -7.87 7.21 11.66
C SER A 102 -9.39 7.03 11.57
N SER A 103 -9.98 6.32 12.54
CA SER A 103 -11.44 6.09 12.62
C SER A 103 -12.26 7.36 12.74
N LYS A 104 -11.65 8.46 13.21
CA LYS A 104 -12.30 9.79 13.26
C LYS A 104 -12.49 10.39 11.86
N ASP A 105 -11.76 9.90 10.88
CA ASP A 105 -11.78 10.44 9.52
C ASP A 105 -12.71 9.69 8.55
N ALA A 106 -13.28 8.56 8.98
CA ALA A 106 -14.12 7.70 8.15
C ALA A 106 -15.49 8.33 7.79
N THR A 107 -15.86 9.45 8.41
CA THR A 107 -17.23 10.00 8.39
C THR A 107 -17.45 11.17 7.43
N ALA A 108 -16.49 11.59 6.61
CA ALA A 108 -16.53 12.96 6.04
C ALA A 108 -16.33 13.10 4.51
N ALA A 109 -16.84 12.19 3.67
CA ALA A 109 -16.88 12.43 2.22
C ALA A 109 -18.17 11.91 1.55
N PRO A 110 -19.02 12.78 0.98
CA PRO A 110 -20.18 12.37 0.19
C PRO A 110 -19.75 11.46 -0.98
N GLY A 111 -20.46 10.35 -1.19
CA GLY A 111 -20.27 9.46 -2.35
C GLY A 111 -19.18 8.38 -2.19
N LYS A 112 -18.49 8.28 -1.05
CA LYS A 112 -17.50 7.21 -0.81
C LYS A 112 -18.09 6.03 -0.03
N PRO A 113 -17.61 4.78 -0.26
CA PRO A 113 -18.13 3.60 0.44
C PRO A 113 -17.98 3.73 1.95
N SER A 114 -18.98 3.25 2.70
CA SER A 114 -18.94 3.25 4.16
C SER A 114 -17.97 2.18 4.66
N LEU A 115 -16.67 2.49 4.61
CA LEU A 115 -15.64 1.59 5.08
C LEU A 115 -15.62 1.60 6.62
N ARG A 116 -15.89 0.46 7.24
CA ARG A 116 -15.86 0.31 8.71
C ARG A 116 -14.75 -0.64 9.11
N ARG A 117 -13.92 -0.23 10.06
CA ARG A 117 -12.94 -1.11 10.72
C ARG A 117 -13.55 -1.69 11.98
N GLU A 118 -13.50 -3.00 12.11
CA GLU A 118 -14.03 -3.76 13.24
C GLU A 118 -12.99 -4.76 13.72
N ALA A 119 -12.93 -4.98 15.03
CA ALA A 119 -12.14 -6.05 15.61
C ALA A 119 -13.04 -7.27 15.82
N MET A 120 -12.62 -8.44 15.35
CA MET A 120 -13.37 -9.68 15.49
C MET A 120 -12.43 -10.89 15.51
N LYS A 121 -12.91 -12.03 15.99
CA LYS A 121 -12.12 -13.26 15.94
C LYS A 121 -11.98 -13.75 14.50
N PHE A 122 -10.89 -14.48 14.21
CA PHE A 122 -10.65 -14.96 12.85
C PHE A 122 -11.76 -15.89 12.32
N GLU A 123 -12.32 -16.76 13.16
CA GLU A 123 -13.46 -17.61 12.81
C GLU A 123 -14.75 -16.82 12.55
N GLU A 124 -14.93 -15.68 13.23
CA GLU A 124 -16.06 -14.78 13.01
C GLU A 124 -15.91 -14.08 11.65
N PHE A 125 -14.70 -13.62 11.32
CA PHE A 125 -14.37 -13.06 9.99
C PHE A 125 -14.70 -14.05 8.86
N LEU A 126 -14.25 -15.31 8.96
CA LEU A 126 -14.55 -16.31 7.94
C LEU A 126 -16.04 -16.61 7.84
N SER A 127 -16.71 -16.73 8.98
CA SER A 127 -18.16 -16.95 9.04
C SER A 127 -18.95 -15.82 8.36
N HIS A 128 -18.51 -14.57 8.49
CA HIS A 128 -19.11 -13.43 7.78
C HIS A 128 -18.90 -13.56 6.27
N SER A 129 -17.68 -13.88 5.83
CA SER A 129 -17.38 -14.02 4.41
C SER A 129 -18.22 -15.11 3.72
N ARG A 130 -18.44 -16.25 4.39
CA ARG A 130 -19.30 -17.36 3.90
C ARG A 130 -20.78 -16.99 3.85
N LYS A 131 -21.27 -16.15 4.76
CA LYS A 131 -22.67 -15.70 4.72
C LYS A 131 -22.98 -14.80 3.52
N SER A 132 -21.97 -14.08 3.01
CA SER A 132 -22.12 -13.23 1.84
C SER A 132 -22.34 -14.01 0.53
N THR A 133 -21.95 -15.30 0.47
CA THR A 133 -22.17 -16.15 -0.71
C THR A 133 -23.53 -16.85 -0.71
N GLY A 134 -24.06 -17.19 0.47
CA GLY A 134 -25.33 -17.91 0.61
C GLY A 134 -26.58 -17.13 0.17
N SER A 135 -26.51 -15.80 0.01
CA SER A 135 -27.66 -14.99 -0.42
C SER A 135 -27.82 -14.86 -1.94
N ALA A 136 -27.10 -15.66 -2.73
CA ALA A 136 -27.12 -15.62 -4.20
C ALA A 136 -27.66 -16.92 -4.84
N SER A 137 -28.44 -17.73 -4.11
CA SER A 137 -29.18 -18.86 -4.69
C SER A 137 -30.67 -18.52 -4.83
N THR A 138 -31.18 -18.80 -6.03
CA THR A 138 -32.54 -18.65 -6.53
C THR A 138 -33.56 -19.44 -5.71
N ASP A 139 -34.60 -18.78 -5.21
CA ASP A 139 -35.87 -19.44 -4.84
C ASP A 139 -37.01 -18.86 -5.67
N THR A 140 -37.32 -19.55 -6.77
CA THR A 140 -38.66 -19.58 -7.35
C THR A 140 -39.45 -20.68 -6.67
N SER A 141 -40.24 -20.33 -5.66
CA SER A 141 -41.43 -21.09 -5.29
C SER A 141 -42.40 -20.23 -4.48
N GLU A 142 -43.60 -20.02 -5.01
CA GLU A 142 -44.76 -19.53 -4.28
C GLU A 142 -45.20 -20.53 -3.21
N SER A 143 -45.49 -20.04 -1.99
CA SER A 143 -46.68 -20.46 -1.21
C SER A 143 -46.76 -19.75 0.16
N ALA A 144 -47.81 -18.93 0.28
CA ALA A 144 -48.70 -18.69 1.43
C ALA A 144 -48.18 -18.38 2.86
N ARG A 145 -48.56 -17.15 3.28
CA ARG A 145 -49.14 -16.71 4.58
C ARG A 145 -48.27 -16.73 5.86
N GLY A 146 -47.99 -15.51 6.33
CA GLY A 146 -47.65 -15.21 7.73
C GLY A 146 -47.33 -13.73 7.92
N ASN A 147 -48.30 -12.94 8.39
CA ASN A 147 -48.16 -11.51 8.67
C ASN A 147 -47.23 -11.29 9.87
N GLN A 148 -46.02 -10.79 9.63
CA GLN A 148 -45.23 -10.09 10.64
C GLN A 148 -44.42 -8.99 9.96
N LYS A 149 -44.80 -7.72 10.21
CA LYS A 149 -44.10 -6.53 9.70
C LYS A 149 -42.81 -6.31 10.50
N ASP A 150 -41.81 -7.13 10.26
CA ASP A 150 -40.43 -6.74 10.53
C ASP A 150 -39.96 -5.88 9.36
N LYS A 151 -39.57 -4.63 9.63
CA LYS A 151 -38.80 -3.80 8.69
C LYS A 151 -37.43 -4.46 8.47
N LYS A 152 -37.38 -5.54 7.67
CA LYS A 152 -36.12 -6.06 7.11
C LYS A 152 -35.57 -4.97 6.20
N THR A 153 -34.64 -4.18 6.73
CA THR A 153 -33.78 -3.37 5.88
C THR A 153 -33.07 -4.34 4.94
N ASN A 154 -33.36 -4.22 3.65
CA ASN A 154 -32.83 -5.09 2.59
C ASN A 154 -31.36 -4.70 2.31
N LYS A 155 -30.54 -4.65 3.36
CA LYS A 155 -29.12 -4.28 3.27
C LYS A 155 -28.36 -5.50 2.80
N ARG A 156 -27.78 -5.41 1.60
CA ARG A 156 -26.84 -6.41 1.09
C ARG A 156 -25.76 -6.67 2.16
N PRO A 157 -25.35 -7.93 2.38
CA PRO A 157 -24.30 -8.23 3.34
C PRO A 157 -23.01 -7.49 2.94
N ASP A 158 -22.40 -6.78 3.88
CA ASP A 158 -21.12 -6.12 3.66
C ASP A 158 -20.02 -7.15 3.38
N HIS A 159 -19.16 -6.83 2.42
CA HIS A 159 -17.94 -7.56 2.09
C HIS A 159 -16.86 -7.35 3.16
N VAL A 160 -16.21 -8.42 3.61
CA VAL A 160 -15.16 -8.39 4.64
C VAL A 160 -13.78 -8.66 4.06
N TYR A 161 -12.79 -7.89 4.51
CA TYR A 161 -11.40 -8.07 4.12
C TYR A 161 -10.46 -7.81 5.29
N LEU A 162 -9.55 -8.74 5.57
CA LEU A 162 -8.47 -8.53 6.53
C LEU A 162 -7.38 -7.70 5.84
N TYR A 163 -7.34 -6.41 6.17
CA TYR A 163 -6.55 -5.41 5.45
C TYR A 163 -5.28 -5.07 6.24
N GLY A 164 -4.20 -5.80 5.98
CA GLY A 164 -2.89 -5.53 6.56
C GLY A 164 -2.88 -5.69 8.08
N GLU A 165 -3.31 -6.85 8.58
CA GLU A 165 -3.19 -7.21 9.99
C GLU A 165 -1.71 -7.46 10.33
N PRO A 166 -1.17 -6.91 11.43
CA PRO A 166 0.16 -7.32 11.91
C PRO A 166 0.25 -8.84 12.01
N LEU A 167 1.26 -9.45 11.38
CA LEU A 167 1.32 -10.91 11.25
C LEU A 167 1.24 -11.59 12.64
N PRO A 168 0.23 -12.44 12.91
CA PRO A 168 0.09 -13.13 14.19
C PRO A 168 1.32 -13.98 14.52
N SER A 169 1.69 -14.06 15.79
CA SER A 169 2.91 -14.79 16.23
C SER A 169 2.98 -16.23 15.71
N PRO A 170 1.90 -17.04 15.75
CA PRO A 170 1.97 -18.41 15.23
C PRO A 170 2.33 -18.48 13.75
N LEU A 171 1.98 -17.48 12.93
CA LEU A 171 2.32 -17.45 11.51
C LEU A 171 3.70 -16.86 11.25
N ARG A 172 4.15 -15.93 12.12
CA ARG A 172 5.48 -15.34 12.03
C ARG A 172 6.58 -16.38 12.22
N GLU A 173 6.44 -17.22 13.24
CA GLU A 173 7.41 -18.29 13.52
C GLU A 173 7.55 -19.27 12.34
N GLU A 174 6.48 -19.48 11.57
CA GLU A 174 6.52 -20.29 10.36
C GLU A 174 7.26 -19.57 9.24
N LEU A 175 6.92 -18.30 9.02
CA LEU A 175 7.53 -17.47 7.98
C LEU A 175 9.04 -17.29 8.19
N GLU A 176 9.48 -17.19 9.44
CA GLU A 176 10.91 -17.14 9.81
C GLU A 176 11.68 -18.43 9.46
N LYS A 177 11.00 -19.57 9.43
CA LYS A 177 11.58 -20.87 9.03
C LYS A 177 11.63 -21.05 7.51
N SER A 178 11.01 -20.16 6.74
CA SER A 178 11.00 -20.23 5.28
C SER A 178 12.31 -19.77 4.64
N ASN A 179 12.46 -20.00 3.33
CA ASN A 179 13.58 -19.45 2.57
C ASN A 179 13.49 -17.92 2.37
N LEU A 180 12.39 -17.27 2.79
CA LEU A 180 12.22 -15.82 2.67
C LEU A 180 13.34 -15.05 3.37
N VAL A 181 13.73 -15.45 4.58
CA VAL A 181 14.78 -14.76 5.33
C VAL A 181 16.12 -14.83 4.59
N LYS A 182 16.42 -15.97 3.96
CA LYS A 182 17.60 -16.13 3.09
C LYS A 182 17.49 -15.25 1.85
N PHE A 183 16.34 -15.26 1.18
CA PHE A 183 16.07 -14.42 0.02
C PHE A 183 16.21 -12.93 0.33
N MET A 184 15.66 -12.46 1.45
CA MET A 184 15.75 -11.07 1.88
C MET A 184 17.20 -10.66 2.12
N LYS A 185 17.97 -11.50 2.83
CA LYS A 185 19.40 -11.28 3.07
C LYS A 185 20.19 -11.22 1.75
N PHE A 186 19.96 -12.18 0.84
CA PHE A 186 20.62 -12.23 -0.46
C PHE A 186 20.30 -11.01 -1.34
N SER A 187 19.04 -10.57 -1.33
CA SER A 187 18.56 -9.48 -2.17
C SER A 187 18.80 -8.08 -1.57
N GLY A 188 19.45 -7.99 -0.41
CA GLY A 188 19.62 -6.74 0.32
C GLY A 188 18.31 -6.13 0.86
N CYS A 189 17.22 -6.89 0.87
CA CYS A 189 15.94 -6.47 1.44
C CYS A 189 16.04 -6.45 2.97
N GLY A 190 15.51 -5.40 3.60
CA GLY A 190 15.49 -5.31 5.07
C GLY A 190 16.86 -5.01 5.70
N ALA A 191 17.83 -4.48 4.94
CA ALA A 191 19.17 -4.14 5.43
C ALA A 191 19.19 -2.82 6.23
N LYS A 192 18.40 -2.75 7.30
CA LYS A 192 18.74 -2.02 8.53
C LYS A 192 17.83 -2.54 9.64
N ARG A 193 18.48 -3.19 10.61
CA ARG A 193 17.90 -3.78 11.82
C ARG A 193 16.99 -2.76 12.50
N ASP A 194 15.68 -3.01 12.53
CA ASP A 194 14.80 -2.34 13.48
C ASP A 194 15.26 -2.77 14.87
N ARG A 195 15.97 -1.87 15.58
CA ARG A 195 16.26 -2.03 17.02
C ARG A 195 14.93 -1.91 17.76
N GLU A 196 14.19 -3.00 17.87
CA GLU A 196 13.04 -3.07 18.77
C GLU A 196 13.60 -3.05 20.21
N LYS A 197 13.63 -1.86 20.83
CA LYS A 197 14.00 -1.72 22.24
C LYS A 197 12.91 -2.41 23.07
N ARG A 198 13.14 -3.66 23.48
CA ARG A 198 12.40 -4.25 24.60
C ARG A 198 12.95 -3.67 25.90
N HIS A 199 12.07 -3.10 26.71
CA HIS A 199 12.32 -2.94 28.14
C HIS A 199 12.18 -4.32 28.80
N ASN A 200 13.14 -4.63 29.67
CA ASN A 200 13.36 -5.87 30.43
C ASN A 200 13.98 -7.06 29.70
N ASP A 201 15.06 -7.51 30.35
CA ASP A 201 15.87 -8.71 30.15
C ASP A 201 16.71 -8.74 28.87
N GLY A 202 18.00 -8.44 29.03
CA GLY A 202 19.03 -8.32 27.99
C GLY A 202 19.37 -9.61 27.21
N LYS A 203 18.36 -10.25 26.62
CA LYS A 203 18.50 -11.20 25.53
C LYS A 203 18.02 -10.54 24.25
N GLU A 204 18.99 -10.10 23.44
CA GLU A 204 18.75 -9.65 22.07
C GLU A 204 18.22 -10.83 21.26
N SER A 205 16.96 -10.76 20.80
CA SER A 205 16.43 -11.68 19.78
C SER A 205 16.35 -10.93 18.46
N GLU A 206 17.17 -11.35 17.50
CA GLU A 206 17.26 -10.78 16.15
C GLU A 206 16.04 -11.21 15.30
N ASN A 207 14.90 -10.54 15.44
CA ASN A 207 13.75 -10.84 14.58
C ASN A 207 13.92 -10.15 13.23
N ALA A 208 14.23 -10.93 12.18
CA ALA A 208 14.35 -10.44 10.81
C ALA A 208 13.01 -9.91 10.23
N LEU A 209 11.88 -10.27 10.87
CA LEU A 209 10.54 -9.89 10.46
C LEU A 209 9.84 -9.15 11.61
N SER A 210 9.93 -7.82 11.62
CA SER A 210 9.20 -7.00 12.59
C SER A 210 7.69 -7.15 12.40
N SER A 211 6.95 -7.18 13.53
CA SER A 211 5.49 -7.28 13.56
C SER A 211 4.77 -6.11 12.90
N THR A 212 5.39 -4.91 12.91
CA THR A 212 4.82 -3.69 12.32
C THR A 212 5.10 -3.57 10.83
N SER A 213 6.11 -4.30 10.36
CA SER A 213 6.59 -4.30 8.98
C SER A 213 6.08 -5.49 8.18
N THR A 214 5.52 -6.51 8.85
CA THR A 214 4.98 -7.73 8.22
C THR A 214 3.47 -7.80 8.38
N LEU A 215 2.76 -7.72 7.27
CA LEU A 215 1.30 -7.57 7.23
C LEU A 215 0.63 -8.77 6.56
N LEU A 216 -0.41 -9.32 7.19
CA LEU A 216 -1.26 -10.38 6.69
C LEU A 216 -2.48 -9.79 5.98
N TRP A 217 -2.78 -10.35 4.80
CA TRP A 217 -3.92 -9.99 3.97
C TRP A 217 -4.75 -11.24 3.68
N VAL A 218 -6.04 -11.19 4.00
CA VAL A 218 -6.95 -12.33 3.79
C VAL A 218 -8.25 -11.84 3.17
N ALA A 219 -8.50 -12.27 1.94
CA ALA A 219 -9.82 -12.22 1.32
C ALA A 219 -10.57 -13.50 1.69
N GLY A 220 -11.77 -13.34 2.27
CA GLY A 220 -12.63 -14.45 2.63
C GLY A 220 -13.24 -15.13 1.40
N GLU A 221 -14.25 -15.97 1.62
CA GLU A 221 -14.85 -16.80 0.57
C GLU A 221 -16.00 -16.10 -0.16
N GLU A 222 -15.96 -14.77 -0.29
CA GLU A 222 -17.07 -13.97 -0.83
C GLU A 222 -17.28 -14.15 -2.34
N SER A 223 -18.37 -13.62 -2.90
CA SER A 223 -18.64 -13.75 -4.35
C SER A 223 -17.85 -12.77 -5.24
N LYS A 224 -17.26 -11.73 -4.65
CA LYS A 224 -16.56 -10.66 -5.35
C LYS A 224 -15.12 -10.52 -4.86
N PRO A 225 -14.18 -10.06 -5.71
CA PRO A 225 -12.83 -9.77 -5.28
C PRO A 225 -12.79 -8.56 -4.35
N SER A 226 -11.92 -8.62 -3.35
CA SER A 226 -11.58 -7.47 -2.51
C SER A 226 -10.56 -6.58 -3.23
N VAL A 227 -10.89 -5.30 -3.39
CA VAL A 227 -10.07 -4.34 -4.11
C VAL A 227 -9.45 -3.34 -3.13
N SER A 228 -8.11 -3.31 -3.05
CA SER A 228 -7.37 -2.16 -2.52
C SER A 228 -7.20 -1.15 -3.66
N PRO A 229 -7.86 0.03 -3.60
CA PRO A 229 -7.82 1.02 -4.67
C PRO A 229 -6.41 1.52 -4.98
N LEU A 230 -6.25 2.21 -6.10
CA LEU A 230 -4.96 2.72 -6.54
C LEU A 230 -4.31 3.63 -5.48
N HIS A 231 -3.11 3.25 -5.03
CA HIS A 231 -2.34 3.99 -4.01
C HIS A 231 -0.84 3.74 -4.13
N TYR A 232 -0.03 4.51 -3.42
CA TYR A 232 1.40 4.23 -3.28
C TYR A 232 1.83 4.16 -1.80
N ASP A 233 2.96 3.49 -1.58
CA ASP A 233 3.56 3.38 -0.26
C ASP A 233 4.92 4.06 -0.17
N MET A 234 5.22 4.58 1.03
CA MET A 234 6.51 5.20 1.35
C MET A 234 7.49 4.14 1.90
N SER A 235 7.49 2.96 1.28
CA SER A 235 8.31 1.81 1.63
C SER A 235 8.46 0.90 0.42
N HIS A 236 9.56 0.16 0.36
CA HIS A 236 9.59 -1.08 -0.41
C HIS A 236 8.67 -2.12 0.23
N GLY A 237 8.19 -3.05 -0.59
CA GLY A 237 7.39 -4.19 -0.18
C GLY A 237 7.76 -5.46 -0.92
N LEU A 238 7.77 -6.59 -0.23
CA LEU A 238 7.68 -7.92 -0.82
C LEU A 238 6.28 -8.45 -0.55
N ILE A 239 5.49 -8.66 -1.61
CA ILE A 239 4.16 -9.27 -1.52
C ILE A 239 4.32 -10.75 -1.85
N LEU A 240 4.10 -11.60 -0.86
CA LEU A 240 4.16 -13.05 -0.95
C LEU A 240 2.74 -13.59 -1.10
N GLN A 241 2.46 -14.29 -2.19
CA GLN A 241 1.16 -14.95 -2.36
C GLN A 241 1.24 -16.39 -1.84
N LEU A 242 0.45 -16.70 -0.81
CA LEU A 242 0.52 -17.98 -0.10
C LEU A 242 -0.66 -18.89 -0.43
N HIS A 243 -1.82 -18.32 -0.74
CA HIS A 243 -3.00 -19.06 -1.18
C HIS A 243 -3.81 -18.25 -2.19
N GLY A 244 -4.39 -18.90 -3.19
CA GLY A 244 -5.09 -18.24 -4.29
C GLY A 244 -4.14 -17.45 -5.20
N GLU A 245 -4.66 -16.38 -5.80
CA GLU A 245 -3.92 -15.46 -6.65
C GLU A 245 -4.20 -14.01 -6.27
N LYS A 246 -3.45 -13.06 -6.83
CA LYS A 246 -3.67 -11.63 -6.63
C LYS A 246 -3.35 -10.87 -7.91
N LYS A 247 -4.29 -10.08 -8.40
CA LYS A 247 -4.11 -9.27 -9.63
C LYS A 247 -3.64 -7.89 -9.22
N ILE A 248 -2.55 -7.43 -9.82
CA ILE A 248 -1.90 -6.18 -9.43
C ILE A 248 -1.66 -5.35 -10.69
N LEU A 249 -2.14 -4.11 -10.66
CA LEU A 249 -1.76 -3.05 -11.59
C LEU A 249 -0.67 -2.22 -10.93
N LEU A 250 0.37 -1.83 -11.66
CA LEU A 250 1.49 -1.03 -11.19
C LEU A 250 1.75 0.12 -12.14
N PHE A 251 2.06 1.29 -11.59
CA PHE A 251 2.41 2.46 -12.37
C PHE A 251 3.61 3.18 -11.78
N ASP A 252 4.35 3.82 -12.68
CA ASP A 252 5.58 4.51 -12.34
C ASP A 252 5.33 5.73 -11.42
N PRO A 253 6.13 5.93 -10.36
CA PRO A 253 6.02 7.08 -9.48
C PRO A 253 6.15 8.43 -10.20
N GLY A 254 6.86 8.50 -11.33
CA GLY A 254 7.02 9.69 -12.16
C GLY A 254 5.72 10.21 -12.78
N HIS A 255 4.65 9.42 -12.76
CA HIS A 255 3.32 9.81 -13.25
C HIS A 255 2.33 10.17 -12.13
N SER A 256 2.80 10.44 -10.91
CA SER A 256 1.95 10.69 -9.73
C SER A 256 0.83 11.72 -9.96
N ASP A 257 1.10 12.80 -10.70
CA ASP A 257 0.09 13.84 -10.99
C ASP A 257 -1.09 13.31 -11.81
N ALA A 258 -0.84 12.31 -12.65
CA ALA A 258 -1.87 11.67 -13.46
C ALA A 258 -2.74 10.69 -12.67
N PHE A 259 -2.40 10.40 -11.41
CA PHE A 259 -3.21 9.58 -10.52
C PHE A 259 -4.02 10.40 -9.52
N TYR A 260 -3.96 11.73 -9.57
CA TYR A 260 -4.78 12.62 -8.76
C TYR A 260 -4.84 12.20 -7.29
N PRO A 261 -3.69 12.18 -6.57
CA PRO A 261 -3.65 11.84 -5.16
C PRO A 261 -4.63 12.70 -4.37
N HIS A 262 -5.22 12.13 -3.33
CA HIS A 262 -5.89 12.91 -2.30
C HIS A 262 -4.92 13.84 -1.57
N ASP A 263 -5.48 14.86 -0.92
CA ASP A 263 -4.71 15.79 -0.07
C ASP A 263 -3.82 15.02 0.91
N ILE A 264 -2.56 15.44 1.01
CA ILE A 264 -1.54 14.83 1.86
C ILE A 264 -1.92 14.82 3.35
N ASN A 265 -2.66 15.83 3.78
CA ASN A 265 -3.17 15.98 5.14
C ASN A 265 -4.56 15.38 5.29
N GLY A 266 -5.17 14.94 4.19
CA GLY A 266 -6.46 14.29 4.16
C GLY A 266 -6.38 12.84 4.65
N PRO A 267 -7.54 12.23 4.92
CA PRO A 267 -7.58 10.88 5.47
C PRO A 267 -7.23 9.79 4.48
N TYR A 268 -7.31 10.12 3.20
CA TYR A 268 -7.00 9.25 2.07
C TYR A 268 -5.63 9.54 1.45
N ASP A 269 -4.73 10.21 2.18
CA ASP A 269 -3.35 10.48 1.74
C ASP A 269 -2.72 9.25 1.05
N ARG A 270 -2.03 9.50 -0.07
CA ARG A 270 -1.40 8.52 -0.98
C ARG A 270 -2.35 7.65 -1.80
N GLN A 271 -3.66 7.82 -1.67
CA GLN A 271 -4.63 7.14 -2.51
C GLN A 271 -5.11 8.05 -3.63
N SER A 272 -5.43 7.45 -4.76
CA SER A 272 -5.97 8.13 -5.93
C SER A 272 -7.42 8.55 -5.70
N GLN A 273 -7.81 9.68 -6.30
CA GLN A 273 -9.21 10.09 -6.46
C GLN A 273 -9.95 9.29 -7.54
N ILE A 274 -9.23 8.52 -8.36
CA ILE A 274 -9.79 7.77 -9.48
C ILE A 274 -10.33 6.44 -8.97
N ASP A 275 -11.63 6.19 -9.16
CA ASP A 275 -12.24 4.92 -8.79
C ASP A 275 -11.79 3.77 -9.70
N ASN A 276 -11.81 3.98 -11.02
CA ASN A 276 -11.38 2.97 -11.97
C ASN A 276 -10.27 3.51 -12.87
N VAL A 277 -9.03 3.21 -12.53
CA VAL A 277 -7.86 3.64 -13.32
C VAL A 277 -7.85 3.05 -14.74
N ARG A 278 -8.54 1.92 -14.98
CA ARG A 278 -8.70 1.36 -16.34
C ARG A 278 -9.70 2.15 -17.19
N SER A 279 -10.59 2.89 -16.56
CA SER A 279 -11.61 3.72 -17.22
C SER A 279 -11.77 5.06 -16.47
N PRO A 280 -10.75 5.93 -16.49
CA PRO A 280 -10.79 7.19 -15.76
C PRO A 280 -11.90 8.09 -16.30
N GLY A 281 -12.63 8.71 -15.39
CA GLY A 281 -13.69 9.67 -15.69
C GLY A 281 -13.21 10.91 -16.47
N LYS A 282 -14.15 11.75 -16.91
CA LYS A 282 -13.83 12.97 -17.66
C LYS A 282 -13.00 13.97 -16.83
N ASP A 283 -13.14 13.92 -15.51
CA ASP A 283 -12.45 14.80 -14.56
C ASP A 283 -10.95 14.45 -14.38
N PHE A 284 -10.51 13.32 -14.94
CA PHE A 284 -9.14 12.82 -14.83
C PHE A 284 -8.44 12.71 -16.20
N PRO A 285 -8.27 13.82 -16.95
CA PRO A 285 -7.74 13.80 -18.31
C PRO A 285 -6.29 13.31 -18.41
N LEU A 286 -5.45 13.53 -17.38
CA LEU A 286 -4.05 13.11 -17.39
C LEU A 286 -3.91 11.58 -17.37
N SER A 287 -4.82 10.89 -16.68
CA SER A 287 -4.79 9.43 -16.51
C SER A 287 -5.03 8.67 -17.82
N LYS A 288 -5.69 9.29 -18.80
CA LYS A 288 -6.02 8.67 -20.09
C LYS A 288 -4.79 8.33 -20.94
N ARG A 289 -3.62 8.88 -20.60
CA ARG A 289 -2.38 8.77 -21.37
C ARG A 289 -1.31 7.95 -20.66
N ILE A 290 -1.62 7.34 -19.51
CA ILE A 290 -0.61 6.66 -18.69
C ILE A 290 -0.71 5.15 -18.87
N GLY A 291 0.39 4.56 -19.32
CA GLY A 291 0.60 3.12 -19.32
C GLY A 291 0.98 2.61 -17.94
N GLY A 292 0.64 1.35 -17.67
CA GLY A 292 1.01 0.66 -16.44
C GLY A 292 1.45 -0.77 -16.73
N LYS A 293 2.12 -1.37 -15.75
CA LYS A 293 2.41 -2.80 -15.73
C LYS A 293 1.33 -3.56 -15.00
N GLN A 294 1.19 -4.84 -15.30
CA GLN A 294 0.27 -5.73 -14.59
C GLN A 294 0.89 -7.11 -14.37
N CYS A 295 0.45 -7.77 -13.32
CA CYS A 295 0.74 -9.18 -13.09
C CYS A 295 -0.41 -9.87 -12.32
N VAL A 296 -0.55 -11.16 -12.56
CA VAL A 296 -1.27 -12.07 -11.66
C VAL A 296 -0.21 -12.80 -10.84
N LEU A 297 -0.14 -12.46 -9.56
CA LEU A 297 0.76 -13.10 -8.61
C LEU A 297 0.13 -14.42 -8.15
N LYS A 298 0.76 -15.53 -8.52
CA LYS A 298 0.26 -16.87 -8.16
C LYS A 298 0.83 -17.31 -6.82
N LYS A 299 0.17 -18.27 -6.19
CA LYS A 299 0.69 -19.01 -5.05
C LYS A 299 2.15 -19.44 -5.29
N GLY A 300 3.04 -19.11 -4.35
CA GLY A 300 4.47 -19.39 -4.46
C GLY A 300 5.32 -18.23 -4.95
N GLU A 301 4.69 -17.21 -5.52
CA GLU A 301 5.39 -16.09 -6.14
C GLU A 301 5.50 -14.90 -5.19
N VAL A 302 6.56 -14.12 -5.38
CA VAL A 302 6.84 -12.91 -4.61
C VAL A 302 6.96 -11.72 -5.55
N LEU A 303 6.15 -10.68 -5.35
CA LEU A 303 6.32 -9.40 -6.05
C LEU A 303 7.17 -8.47 -5.20
N PHE A 304 8.29 -7.97 -5.75
CA PHE A 304 8.93 -6.77 -5.24
C PHE A 304 8.20 -5.52 -5.76
N LEU A 305 7.69 -4.74 -4.81
CA LEU A 305 7.01 -3.47 -5.03
C LEU A 305 7.93 -2.34 -4.54
N PRO A 306 8.51 -1.54 -5.45
CA PRO A 306 9.42 -0.48 -5.05
C PRO A 306 8.69 0.70 -4.38
N PHE A 307 9.47 1.54 -3.72
CA PHE A 307 8.99 2.72 -3.01
C PHE A 307 8.27 3.63 -4.00
N GLY A 308 7.12 4.17 -3.60
CA GLY A 308 6.41 5.16 -4.41
C GLY A 308 5.66 4.62 -5.62
N HIS A 309 5.82 3.34 -5.97
CA HIS A 309 5.07 2.76 -7.07
C HIS A 309 3.59 2.73 -6.75
N TRP A 310 2.81 3.31 -7.66
CA TRP A 310 1.37 3.29 -7.60
C TRP A 310 0.88 1.89 -7.93
N HIS A 311 -0.04 1.37 -7.15
CA HIS A 311 -0.55 0.03 -7.35
C HIS A 311 -2.02 -0.10 -6.93
N GLN A 312 -2.77 -0.89 -7.71
CA GLN A 312 -4.11 -1.35 -7.37
C GLN A 312 -4.03 -2.87 -7.22
N VAL A 313 -4.65 -3.39 -6.16
CA VAL A 313 -4.62 -4.82 -5.84
C VAL A 313 -6.02 -5.36 -5.81
N GLU A 314 -6.29 -6.39 -6.61
CA GLU A 314 -7.52 -7.16 -6.58
C GLU A 314 -7.20 -8.55 -6.04
N SER A 315 -7.84 -8.91 -4.93
CA SER A 315 -7.70 -10.22 -4.29
C SER A 315 -8.99 -11.00 -4.54
N PRO A 316 -8.99 -12.00 -5.43
CA PRO A 316 -10.10 -12.92 -5.58
C PRO A 316 -10.47 -13.60 -4.26
N PRO A 317 -11.68 -14.18 -4.18
CA PRO A 317 -12.11 -14.95 -3.02
C PRO A 317 -11.10 -16.04 -2.66
N ALA A 318 -10.97 -16.32 -1.36
CA ALA A 318 -10.00 -17.26 -0.82
C ALA A 318 -8.55 -16.95 -1.23
N SER A 319 -8.12 -15.71 -1.00
CA SER A 319 -6.73 -15.27 -1.21
C SER A 319 -6.05 -14.96 0.12
N VAL A 320 -4.84 -15.48 0.31
CA VAL A 320 -3.96 -15.17 1.46
C VAL A 320 -2.62 -14.68 0.96
N ALA A 321 -2.19 -13.52 1.46
CA ALA A 321 -0.89 -12.95 1.17
C ALA A 321 -0.24 -12.35 2.41
N VAL A 322 1.08 -12.26 2.38
CA VAL A 322 1.87 -11.53 3.38
C VAL A 322 2.69 -10.45 2.68
N THR A 323 2.72 -9.25 3.23
CA THR A 323 3.63 -8.20 2.79
C THR A 323 4.71 -7.96 3.83
N VAL A 324 5.98 -8.02 3.44
CA VAL A 324 7.10 -7.53 4.24
C VAL A 324 7.53 -6.16 3.71
N ARG A 325 7.53 -5.13 4.56
CA ARG A 325 7.86 -3.75 4.16
C ARG A 325 9.13 -3.25 4.84
N TRP A 326 9.88 -2.40 4.16
CA TRP A 326 10.98 -1.63 4.76
C TRP A 326 11.15 -0.33 3.99
N ASN A 327 11.67 0.70 4.65
CA ASN A 327 11.99 1.96 4.00
C ASN A 327 13.51 2.15 3.99
N PRO A 328 14.20 1.92 2.84
CA PRO A 328 15.66 2.08 2.77
C PRO A 328 16.09 3.55 2.94
N PHE A 329 15.16 4.49 2.77
CA PHE A 329 15.38 5.92 2.88
C PHE A 329 14.92 6.49 4.24
N ALA A 330 14.55 5.63 5.19
CA ALA A 330 13.97 6.08 6.47
C ALA A 330 14.88 7.04 7.24
N ASP A 331 16.20 6.76 7.27
CA ASP A 331 17.17 7.62 7.95
C ASP A 331 17.32 8.96 7.22
N THR A 332 17.46 8.93 5.89
CA THR A 332 17.56 10.15 5.07
C THR A 332 16.31 11.02 5.20
N ILE A 333 15.12 10.41 5.15
CA ILE A 333 13.84 11.10 5.33
C ILE A 333 13.70 11.63 6.77
N ARG A 334 14.10 10.87 7.79
CA ARG A 334 14.05 11.32 9.18
C ARG A 334 14.96 12.51 9.41
N SER A 335 16.19 12.44 8.91
CA SER A 335 17.13 13.56 8.92
C SER A 335 16.54 14.77 8.18
N SER A 336 15.82 14.57 7.07
CA SER A 336 15.08 15.65 6.38
C SER A 336 14.09 16.36 7.29
N THR A 337 13.29 15.61 8.03
CA THR A 337 12.27 16.14 8.92
C THR A 337 12.91 16.84 10.11
N THR A 338 14.00 16.29 10.66
CA THR A 338 14.76 16.94 11.72
C THR A 338 15.39 18.24 11.23
N MET A 339 16.05 18.23 10.07
CA MET A 339 16.62 19.41 9.43
C MET A 339 15.55 20.45 9.11
N ARG A 340 14.33 20.00 8.75
CA ARG A 340 13.16 20.88 8.61
C ARG A 340 12.78 21.57 9.90
N CYS A 341 12.63 20.81 10.99
CA CYS A 341 12.26 21.37 12.27
C CYS A 341 13.30 22.38 12.74
N VAL A 342 14.58 22.10 12.52
CA VAL A 342 15.67 23.03 12.82
C VAL A 342 15.64 24.25 11.90
N ALA A 343 15.44 24.06 10.59
CA ALA A 343 15.36 25.16 9.63
C ALA A 343 14.18 26.10 9.87
N LEU A 344 13.04 25.57 10.31
CA LEU A 344 11.82 26.35 10.58
C LEU A 344 11.71 26.80 12.05
N GLY A 345 12.70 26.52 12.90
CA GLY A 345 12.64 26.83 14.34
C GLY A 345 11.54 26.09 15.09
N LEU A 346 11.02 24.98 14.52
CA LEU A 346 10.01 24.11 15.13
C LEU A 346 10.63 23.08 16.10
N ALA A 347 11.95 22.97 16.11
CA ALA A 347 12.68 22.15 17.09
C ALA A 347 12.84 22.93 18.40
N ASN A 348 12.34 22.36 19.51
CA ASN A 348 12.37 23.00 20.84
C ASN A 348 13.78 23.51 21.18
N GLY A 349 13.90 24.83 21.37
CA GLY A 349 15.12 25.50 21.85
C GLY A 349 16.20 25.76 20.81
N SER A 350 15.99 25.48 19.52
CA SER A 350 16.95 25.78 18.46
C SER A 350 16.50 26.98 17.61
N PRO A 351 17.36 27.98 17.34
CA PRO A 351 17.03 29.06 16.43
C PRO A 351 16.82 28.52 15.00
N ALA A 352 15.87 29.10 14.27
CA ALA A 352 15.64 28.77 12.87
C ALA A 352 16.91 29.00 12.05
N LEU A 353 17.28 28.04 11.19
CA LEU A 353 18.38 28.25 10.24
C LEU A 353 18.00 29.34 9.22
N PRO A 354 18.96 30.13 8.73
CA PRO A 354 18.74 31.00 7.60
C PRO A 354 18.15 30.21 6.41
N PRO A 355 17.15 30.74 5.68
CA PRO A 355 16.53 30.03 4.56
C PRO A 355 17.51 29.53 3.49
N SER A 356 18.59 30.28 3.24
CA SER A 356 19.67 29.88 2.33
C SER A 356 20.40 28.62 2.78
N VAL A 357 20.70 28.52 4.08
CA VAL A 357 21.37 27.35 4.69
C VAL A 357 20.45 26.14 4.68
N ALA A 358 19.17 26.35 5.00
CA ALA A 358 18.17 25.29 4.92
C ALA A 358 18.05 24.73 3.49
N CYS A 359 17.96 25.59 2.47
CA CYS A 359 17.84 25.16 1.07
C CYS A 359 19.01 24.30 0.61
N VAL A 360 20.25 24.68 0.95
CA VAL A 360 21.45 23.90 0.59
C VAL A 360 21.43 22.52 1.24
N LEU A 361 21.02 22.43 2.50
CA LEU A 361 20.94 21.14 3.23
C LEU A 361 19.87 20.23 2.63
N TYR A 362 18.71 20.79 2.24
CA TYR A 362 17.71 20.02 1.50
C TYR A 362 18.21 19.58 0.14
N GLU A 363 18.83 20.46 -0.64
CA GLU A 363 19.34 20.13 -1.97
C GLU A 363 20.39 19.01 -1.91
N GLN A 364 21.34 19.09 -0.98
CA GLN A 364 22.35 18.05 -0.77
C GLN A 364 21.73 16.71 -0.38
N MET A 365 20.72 16.73 0.48
CA MET A 365 20.01 15.51 0.86
C MET A 365 19.25 14.89 -0.31
N LEU A 366 18.54 15.68 -1.12
CA LEU A 366 17.78 15.16 -2.27
C LEU A 366 18.72 14.55 -3.31
N LYS A 367 19.94 15.06 -3.47
CA LYS A 367 20.98 14.47 -4.34
C LYS A 367 21.41 13.07 -3.90
N THR A 368 21.16 12.67 -2.65
CA THR A 368 21.46 11.31 -2.16
C THR A 368 20.36 10.30 -2.43
N LEU A 369 19.18 10.77 -2.87
CA LEU A 369 18.01 9.93 -3.11
C LEU A 369 17.84 9.65 -4.60
N PRO A 370 17.31 8.47 -4.99
CA PRO A 370 16.88 8.22 -6.35
C PRO A 370 15.89 9.29 -6.84
N SER A 371 15.93 9.61 -8.13
CA SER A 371 15.16 10.72 -8.72
C SER A 371 13.66 10.61 -8.46
N GLU A 372 13.14 9.38 -8.49
CA GLU A 372 11.74 9.01 -8.26
C GLU A 372 11.32 9.29 -6.80
N VAL A 373 12.21 8.99 -5.86
CA VAL A 373 11.99 9.25 -4.42
C VAL A 373 12.05 10.74 -4.15
N THR A 374 13.02 11.44 -4.76
CA THR A 374 13.15 12.90 -4.70
C THR A 374 11.90 13.59 -5.22
N GLY A 375 11.35 13.16 -6.36
CA GLY A 375 10.12 13.69 -6.93
C GLY A 375 8.93 13.58 -5.97
N ILE A 376 8.71 12.40 -5.39
CA ILE A 376 7.63 12.17 -4.41
C ILE A 376 7.80 13.06 -3.18
N LEU A 377 9.01 13.13 -2.61
CA LEU A 377 9.25 13.96 -1.43
C LEU A 377 9.05 15.44 -1.74
N MET A 378 9.54 15.93 -2.88
CA MET A 378 9.36 17.32 -3.31
C MET A 378 7.88 17.68 -3.46
N GLN A 379 7.09 16.85 -4.14
CA GLN A 379 5.64 17.06 -4.27
C GLN A 379 4.96 17.16 -2.90
N ARG A 380 5.34 16.27 -1.97
CA ARG A 380 4.80 16.28 -0.61
C ARG A 380 5.23 17.53 0.17
N PHE A 381 6.48 17.97 0.05
CA PHE A 381 6.98 19.20 0.68
C PHE A 381 6.26 20.46 0.20
N VAL A 382 6.02 20.58 -1.11
CA VAL A 382 5.31 21.74 -1.69
C VAL A 382 3.86 21.80 -1.18
N ASN A 383 3.17 20.66 -1.21
CA ASN A 383 1.74 20.59 -0.84
C ASN A 383 1.48 20.87 0.65
N GLU A 384 2.42 20.56 1.55
CA GLU A 384 2.30 20.90 2.98
C GLU A 384 2.43 22.41 3.27
N LYS A 385 3.22 23.16 2.50
CA LYS A 385 3.41 24.61 2.72
C LYS A 385 2.20 25.47 2.36
N SER A 386 1.35 25.00 1.45
CA SER A 386 0.08 25.65 1.06
C SER A 386 -0.86 25.95 2.25
N ARG A 387 -0.60 25.33 3.41
CA ARG A 387 -1.36 25.49 4.65
C ARG A 387 -0.72 26.43 5.66
N ALA A 388 0.61 26.52 5.73
CA ALA A 388 1.31 27.45 6.64
C ALA A 388 0.97 28.91 6.32
N HIS A 389 0.80 29.25 5.03
CA HIS A 389 0.32 30.57 4.61
C HIS A 389 -1.19 30.79 4.82
N ARG A 390 -2.00 29.75 5.07
CA ARG A 390 -3.42 29.92 5.42
C ARG A 390 -3.66 30.03 6.93
N SER A 391 -2.69 29.64 7.77
CA SER A 391 -2.78 29.79 9.23
C SER A 391 -2.16 31.10 9.73
N GLU A 392 -1.40 31.83 8.91
CA GLU A 392 -0.83 33.14 9.27
C GLU A 392 -1.72 34.33 8.87
N THR A 393 -2.87 34.07 8.24
CA THR A 393 -3.95 35.06 8.05
C THR A 393 -5.14 34.71 8.94
N SER A 394 -4.98 34.97 10.23
CA SER A 394 -6.03 34.97 11.27
C SER A 394 -5.59 35.90 12.39
#